data_AF-A0A358-F1
#
_entry.id   AF-A0A358-F1
#
_cell.length_a   1.000
_cell.length_b   1.000
_cell.length_c   1.000
_cell.angle_alpha   90.00
_cell.angle_beta   90.00
_cell.angle_gamma   90.00
#
_symmetry.space_group_name_H-M   'P 1'
#
loop_
_entity.id
_entity.type
_entity.pdbx_description
1 polymer ?
#
loop_
_entity_poly.entity_id
_entity_poly.type
_entity_poly.pdbx_seq_one_letter_code
_entity_poly.pdbx_strand_id
1 'polypeptide(L)'
;MTRIRRGYIARRRRTKIRLFASSFRGAHSRLTRTITQQKIKALVSAHRDRDSKKRNFRRLWIIRINAIIRERVVEWALSYSYSRLIHDLYKRQLLLNRKILAQIAISNRNCLYMISNELYKYKEVEESSGII
;
A
#
# COMPACT_ATOMS: atom_id res chain seq x y z
N MET A 1 53.74 -22.73 -15.31
CA MET A 1 52.31 -22.38 -15.16
C MET A 1 51.73 -21.99 -16.51
N THR A 2 50.56 -22.50 -16.90
CA THR A 2 49.92 -22.21 -18.20
C THR A 2 49.15 -20.89 -18.14
N ARG A 3 49.42 -19.95 -19.04
CA ARG A 3 48.70 -18.66 -19.13
C ARG A 3 47.26 -18.88 -19.62
N ILE A 4 46.28 -18.64 -18.77
CA ILE A 4 44.85 -18.70 -19.13
C ILE A 4 44.33 -17.29 -19.44
N ARG A 5 43.85 -17.07 -20.67
CA ARG A 5 43.21 -15.79 -21.06
C ARG A 5 41.81 -15.71 -20.46
N ARG A 6 41.39 -14.52 -20.04
CA ARG A 6 40.05 -14.28 -19.47
C ARG A 6 38.87 -14.50 -20.43
N GLY A 7 39.14 -14.56 -21.74
CA GLY A 7 38.14 -14.76 -22.79
C GLY A 7 36.93 -13.83 -22.73
N TYR A 8 35.76 -14.36 -23.07
CA TYR A 8 34.49 -13.64 -23.13
C TYR A 8 33.80 -13.48 -21.76
N ILE A 9 34.33 -14.09 -20.69
CA ILE A 9 33.68 -14.12 -19.36
C ILE A 9 33.44 -12.70 -18.83
N ALA A 10 34.44 -11.82 -18.96
CA ALA A 10 34.32 -10.42 -18.55
C ALA A 10 33.31 -9.65 -19.40
N ARG A 11 33.24 -9.93 -20.71
CA ARG A 11 32.26 -9.33 -21.63
C ARG A 11 30.84 -9.75 -21.26
N ARG A 12 30.61 -11.05 -21.05
CA ARG A 12 29.30 -11.61 -20.64
C ARG A 12 28.76 -10.94 -19.38
N ARG A 13 29.59 -10.75 -18.35
CA ARG A 13 29.22 -10.04 -17.12
C ARG A 13 28.82 -8.58 -17.37
N ARG A 14 29.60 -7.85 -18.19
CA ARG A 14 29.32 -6.45 -18.54
C ARG A 14 28.03 -6.34 -19.35
N THR A 15 27.78 -7.23 -20.31
CA THR A 15 26.54 -7.26 -21.10
C THR A 15 25.32 -7.49 -20.20
N LYS A 16 25.37 -8.47 -19.28
CA LYS A 16 24.28 -8.70 -18.30
C LYS A 16 23.98 -7.47 -17.45
N ILE A 17 25.02 -6.79 -16.97
CA ILE A 17 24.87 -5.57 -16.15
C ILE A 17 24.34 -4.39 -16.99
N ARG A 18 24.78 -4.26 -18.25
CA ARG A 18 24.29 -3.22 -19.17
C ARG A 18 22.82 -3.41 -19.52
N LEU A 19 22.36 -4.65 -19.73
CA LEU A 19 20.94 -4.96 -19.97
C LEU A 19 20.04 -4.50 -18.82
N PHE A 20 20.51 -4.63 -17.57
CA PHE A 20 19.79 -4.11 -16.40
C PHE A 20 19.64 -2.58 -16.40
N ALA A 21 20.58 -1.86 -17.01
CA ALA A 21 20.70 -0.40 -16.94
C ALA A 21 20.29 0.31 -18.25
N SER A 22 19.59 -0.37 -19.15
CA SER A 22 19.26 0.14 -20.49
C SER A 22 18.51 1.47 -20.48
N SER A 23 17.62 1.69 -19.50
CA SER A 23 16.80 2.91 -19.36
C SER A 23 17.41 3.98 -18.46
N PHE A 24 18.64 3.81 -17.96
CA PHE A 24 19.26 4.80 -17.09
C PHE A 24 19.73 6.03 -17.87
N ARG A 25 19.57 7.22 -17.28
CA ARG A 25 20.00 8.47 -17.91
C ARG A 25 21.53 8.63 -17.94
N GLY A 26 22.03 9.19 -19.03
CA GLY A 26 23.41 9.66 -19.16
C GLY A 26 24.47 8.56 -18.99
N ALA A 27 25.51 8.85 -18.20
CA ALA A 27 26.63 7.94 -17.98
C ALA A 27 26.22 6.62 -17.30
N HIS A 28 25.08 6.58 -16.59
CA HIS A 28 24.58 5.42 -15.88
C HIS A 28 24.10 4.28 -16.78
N SER A 29 23.87 4.52 -18.09
CA SER A 29 23.58 3.45 -19.07
C SER A 29 24.80 3.08 -19.93
N ARG A 30 25.86 3.91 -19.93
CA ARG A 30 27.03 3.76 -20.81
C ARG A 30 28.25 3.17 -20.12
N LEU A 31 28.69 3.78 -19.01
CA LEU A 31 29.97 3.48 -18.36
C LEU A 31 29.86 2.29 -17.40
N THR A 32 30.65 1.25 -17.61
CA THR A 32 30.54 -0.02 -16.84
C THR A 32 30.73 0.12 -15.33
N ARG A 33 31.65 1.00 -14.90
CA ARG A 33 31.89 1.29 -13.47
C ARG A 33 30.68 1.98 -12.84
N THR A 34 30.18 3.03 -13.49
CA THR A 34 29.01 3.80 -13.07
C THR A 34 27.73 2.96 -13.07
N ILE A 35 27.52 2.11 -14.09
CA ILE A 35 26.38 1.18 -14.14
C ILE A 35 26.40 0.25 -12.91
N THR A 36 27.57 -0.28 -12.54
CA THR A 36 27.69 -1.23 -11.42
C THR A 36 27.27 -0.58 -10.10
N GLN A 37 27.73 0.65 -9.84
CA GLN A 37 27.31 1.43 -8.68
C GLN A 37 25.80 1.70 -8.69
N GLN A 38 25.27 2.11 -9.85
CA GLN A 38 23.84 2.43 -9.99
C GLN A 38 22.96 1.18 -9.81
N LYS A 39 23.39 0.03 -10.33
CA LYS A 39 22.70 -1.25 -10.15
C LYS A 39 22.56 -1.59 -8.67
N ILE A 40 23.63 -1.45 -7.88
CA ILE A 40 23.60 -1.73 -6.44
C ILE A 40 22.59 -0.79 -5.76
N LYS A 41 22.67 0.52 -6.03
CA LYS A 41 21.72 1.51 -5.49
C LYS A 41 20.26 1.19 -5.84
N ALA A 42 20.00 0.83 -7.10
CA ALA A 42 18.67 0.48 -7.57
C ALA A 42 18.09 -0.76 -6.86
N LEU A 43 18.91 -1.80 -6.65
CA LEU A 43 18.49 -3.01 -5.93
C LEU A 43 18.23 -2.76 -4.45
N VAL A 44 19.05 -1.93 -3.80
CA VAL A 44 18.85 -1.52 -2.40
C VAL A 44 17.55 -0.74 -2.25
N SER A 45 17.27 0.22 -3.15
CA SER A 45 16.00 0.94 -3.15
C SER A 45 14.81 0.05 -3.44
N ALA A 46 14.90 -0.83 -4.45
CA ALA A 46 13.84 -1.81 -4.72
C ALA A 46 13.54 -2.69 -3.50
N HIS A 47 14.55 -3.10 -2.73
CA HIS A 47 14.32 -3.84 -1.49
C HIS A 47 13.60 -3.01 -0.44
N ARG A 48 14.06 -1.80 -0.15
CA ARG A 48 13.44 -0.86 0.81
C ARG A 48 11.99 -0.53 0.43
N ASP A 49 11.75 -0.31 -0.85
CA ASP A 49 10.46 0.15 -1.37
C ASP A 49 9.43 -0.98 -1.40
N ARG A 50 9.84 -2.26 -1.46
CA ARG A 50 8.93 -3.40 -1.28
C ARG A 50 8.25 -3.38 0.11
N ASP A 51 8.99 -3.00 1.15
CA ASP A 51 8.43 -2.88 2.50
C ASP A 51 7.65 -1.58 2.69
N SER A 52 8.14 -0.47 2.11
CA SER A 52 7.42 0.81 2.13
C SER A 52 6.10 0.75 1.37
N LYS A 53 6.00 -0.01 0.28
CA LYS A 53 4.78 -0.22 -0.51
C LYS A 53 3.62 -0.73 0.35
N LYS A 54 3.89 -1.62 1.31
CA LYS A 54 2.88 -2.15 2.25
C LYS A 54 2.30 -1.03 3.13
N ARG A 55 3.17 -0.15 3.66
CA ARG A 55 2.76 1.02 4.47
C ARG A 55 1.99 2.05 3.63
N ASN A 56 2.48 2.34 2.42
CA ASN A 56 1.88 3.32 1.51
C ASN A 56 0.46 2.92 1.10
N PHE A 57 0.23 1.64 0.76
CA PHE A 57 -1.12 1.18 0.45
C PHE A 57 -2.05 1.21 1.66
N ARG A 58 -1.57 0.81 2.84
CA ARG A 58 -2.38 0.91 4.07
C ARG A 58 -2.78 2.37 4.33
N ARG A 59 -1.83 3.31 4.18
CA ARG A 59 -2.11 4.76 4.30
C ARG A 59 -3.16 5.20 3.27
N LEU A 60 -3.01 4.80 2.01
CA LEU A 60 -3.98 5.13 0.94
C LEU A 60 -5.38 4.61 1.24
N TRP A 61 -5.51 3.37 1.72
CA TRP A 61 -6.82 2.80 2.07
C TRP A 61 -7.48 3.54 3.22
N ILE A 62 -6.71 3.91 4.26
CA ILE A 62 -7.23 4.69 5.39
C ILE A 62 -7.72 6.07 4.91
N ILE A 63 -6.94 6.75 4.05
CA ILE A 63 -7.33 8.04 3.49
C ILE A 63 -8.64 7.94 2.71
N ARG A 64 -8.77 6.91 1.85
CA ARG A 64 -9.99 6.67 1.06
C ARG A 64 -11.22 6.42 1.92
N ILE A 65 -11.09 5.55 2.93
CA ILE A 65 -12.18 5.25 3.86
C ILE A 65 -12.57 6.51 4.66
N ASN A 66 -11.58 7.26 5.15
CA ASN A 66 -11.83 8.48 5.92
C ASN A 66 -12.51 9.58 5.08
N ALA A 67 -12.15 9.72 3.79
CA ALA A 67 -12.81 10.67 2.89
C ALA A 67 -14.31 10.37 2.76
N ILE A 68 -14.67 9.11 2.51
CA ILE A 68 -16.06 8.71 2.29
C ILE A 68 -16.89 8.78 3.59
N ILE A 69 -16.28 8.45 4.73
CA ILE A 69 -16.95 8.64 6.02
C ILE A 69 -17.22 10.12 6.29
N ARG A 70 -16.26 11.01 5.97
CA ARG A 70 -16.43 12.45 6.17
C ARG A 70 -17.48 13.05 5.24
N GLU A 71 -17.61 12.56 4.00
CA GLU A 71 -18.72 12.94 3.11
C GLU A 71 -20.08 12.69 3.77
N ARG A 72 -20.24 11.54 4.44
CA ARG A 72 -21.48 11.18 5.15
C ARG A 72 -21.86 12.12 6.29
N VAL A 73 -20.87 12.67 7.01
CA VAL A 73 -21.11 13.57 8.17
C VAL A 73 -21.79 14.87 7.75
N VAL A 74 -21.61 15.30 6.50
CA VAL A 74 -22.27 16.50 5.98
C VAL A 74 -23.75 16.23 5.68
N GLU A 75 -24.08 15.02 5.24
CA GLU A 75 -25.46 14.61 4.92
C GLU A 75 -26.26 14.18 6.16
N TRP A 76 -25.61 13.57 7.14
CA TRP A 76 -26.19 13.08 8.39
C TRP A 76 -25.46 13.78 9.53
N ALA A 77 -26.16 14.57 10.35
CA ALA A 77 -25.63 15.38 11.46
C ALA A 77 -24.82 14.62 12.55
N LEU A 78 -24.56 13.33 12.33
CA LEU A 78 -23.78 12.46 13.21
C LEU A 78 -22.29 12.60 12.89
N SER A 79 -21.51 13.05 13.88
CA SER A 79 -20.04 13.02 13.84
C SER A 79 -19.52 11.58 13.86
N TYR A 80 -19.43 10.98 12.68
CA TYR A 80 -18.85 9.66 12.48
C TYR A 80 -17.41 9.78 11.98
N SER A 81 -16.47 9.15 12.67
CA SER A 81 -15.03 9.22 12.37
C SER A 81 -14.49 7.86 11.96
N TYR A 82 -13.36 7.86 11.24
CA TYR A 82 -12.66 6.63 10.88
C TYR A 82 -12.33 5.75 12.09
N SER A 83 -11.87 6.35 13.20
CA SER A 83 -11.55 5.61 14.42
C SER A 83 -12.77 4.92 15.01
N ARG A 84 -13.92 5.60 15.02
CA ARG A 84 -15.20 5.05 15.48
C ARG A 84 -15.67 3.89 14.61
N LEU A 85 -15.67 4.05 13.28
CA LEU A 85 -16.03 2.96 12.36
C LEU A 85 -15.20 1.70 12.63
N ILE A 86 -13.89 1.86 12.77
CA ILE A 86 -13.00 0.72 12.99
C ILE A 86 -13.27 0.07 14.36
N HIS A 87 -13.46 0.87 15.41
CA HIS A 87 -13.82 0.36 16.73
C HIS A 87 -15.11 -0.48 16.68
N ASP A 88 -16.16 0.05 16.05
CA ASP A 88 -17.45 -0.62 15.93
C ASP A 88 -17.35 -1.91 15.10
N LEU A 89 -16.57 -1.91 14.02
CA LEU A 89 -16.28 -3.12 13.23
C LEU A 89 -15.58 -4.21 14.05
N TYR A 90 -14.61 -3.85 14.90
CA TYR A 90 -13.93 -4.80 15.78
C TYR A 90 -14.84 -5.32 16.89
N LYS A 91 -15.67 -4.46 17.49
CA LYS A 91 -16.65 -4.86 18.51
C LYS A 91 -17.62 -5.91 17.98
N ARG A 92 -18.03 -5.78 16.72
CA ARG A 92 -18.90 -6.77 16.03
C ARG A 92 -18.17 -7.96 15.41
N GLN A 93 -16.87 -8.12 15.67
CA GLN A 93 -16.04 -9.20 15.12
C GLN A 93 -16.04 -9.27 13.57
N LEU A 94 -16.29 -8.15 12.89
CA LEU A 94 -16.22 -8.08 11.43
C LEU A 94 -14.76 -7.93 10.99
N LEU A 95 -14.15 -9.06 10.61
CA LEU A 95 -12.73 -9.16 10.20
C LEU A 95 -12.44 -8.62 8.79
N LEU A 96 -13.04 -7.49 8.42
CA LEU A 96 -12.84 -6.87 7.11
C LEU A 96 -11.50 -6.12 7.06
N ASN A 97 -10.65 -6.55 6.13
CA ASN A 97 -9.40 -5.86 5.84
C ASN A 97 -9.66 -4.47 5.23
N ARG A 98 -8.82 -3.49 5.58
CA ARG A 98 -8.88 -2.12 5.05
C ARG A 98 -8.82 -2.05 3.51
N LYS A 99 -8.16 -3.02 2.87
CA LYS A 99 -8.15 -3.16 1.40
C LYS A 99 -9.56 -3.35 0.86
N ILE A 100 -10.30 -4.30 1.42
CA ILE A 100 -11.65 -4.66 1.00
C ILE A 100 -12.60 -3.51 1.33
N LEU A 101 -12.50 -2.93 2.53
CA LEU A 101 -13.31 -1.78 2.93
C LEU A 101 -13.12 -0.58 1.99
N ALA A 102 -11.87 -0.25 1.62
CA ALA A 102 -11.58 0.82 0.66
C ALA A 102 -12.08 0.50 -0.75
N GLN A 103 -12.04 -0.76 -1.18
CA GLN A 103 -12.54 -1.16 -2.50
C GLN A 103 -14.07 -1.06 -2.56
N ILE A 104 -14.77 -1.57 -1.53
CA ILE A 104 -16.23 -1.44 -1.40
C ILE A 104 -16.63 0.03 -1.42
N ALA A 105 -15.93 0.86 -0.64
CA ALA A 105 -16.23 2.27 -0.53
C ALA A 105 -16.12 3.01 -1.89
N ILE A 106 -15.17 2.63 -2.75
CA ILE A 106 -15.04 3.19 -4.10
C ILE A 106 -16.10 2.62 -5.06
N SER A 107 -16.28 1.30 -5.07
CA SER A 107 -17.14 0.62 -6.03
C SER A 107 -18.64 0.87 -5.77
N ASN A 108 -19.05 0.94 -4.51
CA ASN A 108 -20.44 1.16 -4.12
C ASN A 108 -20.50 1.87 -2.77
N ARG A 109 -20.70 3.19 -2.80
CA ARG A 109 -20.80 4.03 -1.59
C ARG A 109 -21.97 3.61 -0.69
N ASN A 110 -23.09 3.20 -1.29
CA ASN A 110 -24.31 2.80 -0.55
C ASN A 110 -24.04 1.61 0.37
N CYS A 111 -23.21 0.66 -0.07
CA CYS A 111 -22.84 -0.49 0.75
C CYS A 111 -22.14 -0.08 2.06
N LEU A 112 -21.22 0.89 1.98
CA LEU A 112 -20.56 1.41 3.18
C LEU A 112 -21.55 2.13 4.11
N TYR A 113 -22.52 2.85 3.56
CA TYR A 113 -23.57 3.51 4.34
C TYR A 113 -24.50 2.51 5.04
N MET A 114 -24.86 1.42 4.37
CA MET A 114 -25.62 0.33 4.98
C MET A 114 -24.84 -0.29 6.14
N ILE A 115 -23.56 -0.60 5.96
CA ILE A 115 -22.70 -1.12 7.04
C ILE A 115 -22.67 -0.12 8.20
N SER A 116 -22.48 1.17 7.93
CA SER A 116 -22.45 2.20 8.98
C SER A 116 -23.79 2.30 9.72
N ASN A 117 -24.91 2.20 9.01
CA ASN A 117 -26.24 2.23 9.62
C ASN A 117 -26.51 1.00 10.47
N GLU A 118 -26.17 -0.20 9.98
CA GLU A 118 -26.29 -1.43 10.76
C GLU A 118 -25.41 -1.36 12.02
N LEU A 119 -24.18 -0.86 11.93
CA LEU A 119 -23.33 -0.68 13.10
C LEU A 119 -23.94 0.27 14.15
N TYR A 120 -24.53 1.38 13.68
CA TYR A 120 -25.20 2.37 14.53
C TYR A 120 -26.45 1.79 15.22
N LYS A 121 -27.29 1.02 14.51
CA LYS A 121 -28.51 0.41 15.07
C LYS A 121 -28.23 -0.38 16.33
N TYR A 122 -27.24 -1.30 16.34
CA TYR A 122 -26.97 -2.00 17.59
C TYR A 122 -26.13 -1.24 18.61
N LYS A 123 -25.62 -0.05 18.29
CA LYS A 123 -25.07 0.82 19.33
C LYS A 123 -26.18 1.33 20.24
N GLU A 124 -27.33 1.71 19.65
CA GLU A 124 -28.52 2.09 20.41
C GLU A 124 -29.07 0.91 21.25
N VAL A 125 -28.97 -0.33 20.74
CA VAL A 125 -29.38 -1.55 21.48
C VAL A 125 -28.48 -1.84 22.68
N GLU A 126 -27.16 -1.66 22.54
CA GLU A 126 -26.20 -1.85 23.65
C GLU A 126 -26.37 -0.75 24.72
N GLU A 127 -26.53 0.51 24.31
CA GLU A 127 -26.78 1.63 25.22
C GLU A 127 -28.12 1.45 25.96
N SER A 128 -29.13 0.87 25.32
CA SER A 128 -30.43 0.58 25.94
C SER A 128 -30.41 -0.63 26.87
N SER A 129 -29.54 -1.62 26.64
CA SER A 129 -29.47 -2.84 27.45
C SER A 129 -28.63 -2.68 28.73
N GLY A 130 -28.00 -1.52 28.94
CA GLY A 130 -27.22 -1.22 30.15
C GLY A 130 -25.93 -2.04 30.30
N ILE A 131 -25.50 -2.71 29.22
CA ILE A 131 -24.27 -3.51 29.21
C ILE A 131 -23.14 -2.59 28.73
N ILE A 132 -22.45 -1.97 29.70
CA ILE A 132 -21.15 -1.31 29.48
C ILE A 132 -20.10 -2.37 29.20
#